data_AF-A0A4R6RHE3-F1
#
_entry.id   AF-A0A4R6RHE3-F1
#
_cell.length_a   1.000
_cell.length_b   1.000
_cell.length_c   1.000
_cell.angle_alpha   90.00
_cell.angle_beta   90.00
_cell.angle_gamma   90.00
#
_symmetry.space_group_name_H-M   'P 1'
#
loop_
_entity.id
_entity.type
_entity.pdbx_description
1 polymer ?
#
loop_
_entity_poly.entity_id
_entity_poly.type
_entity_poly.pdbx_seq_one_letter_code
_entity_poly.pdbx_strand_id
1 'polypeptide(L)'
;MRRIAPITRIRLDMRPAARLATRLVLAAGFLAAGTALASAWSFGNVYQEKVNRFCTSTPECAKAFPDVPAGKVMQVRHFSCGLVAADARQTRQIYLRLTSRKTAETMIFQQPFTLKAKLDGNNWWVVEGNPDFFVPADTTIEVVYSGSGTLVTRVDCALSGILSNAG
;
A
#
# COMPACT_ATOMS: atom_id res chain seq x y z
N MET A 1 85.98 23.53 1.85
CA MET A 1 85.62 24.41 2.99
C MET A 1 84.11 24.29 3.22
N ARG A 2 83.69 23.97 4.46
CA ARG A 2 82.31 23.65 4.86
C ARG A 2 81.38 24.87 4.77
N ARG A 3 80.16 24.69 4.25
CA ARG A 3 79.03 25.61 4.49
C ARG A 3 77.92 24.84 5.21
N ILE A 4 77.59 25.29 6.41
CA ILE A 4 76.51 24.81 7.27
C ILE A 4 75.24 25.52 6.80
N ALA A 5 74.19 24.79 6.46
CA ALA A 5 72.89 25.37 6.14
C ALA A 5 72.12 25.70 7.44
N PRO A 6 71.40 26.83 7.51
CA PRO A 6 70.68 27.24 8.71
C PRO A 6 69.37 26.48 8.93
N ILE A 7 69.09 26.18 10.20
CA ILE A 7 67.86 25.58 10.71
C ILE A 7 66.74 26.62 10.69
N THR A 8 65.74 26.45 9.83
CA THR A 8 64.52 27.27 9.80
C THR A 8 63.57 26.83 10.91
N ARG A 9 63.39 27.66 11.93
CA ARG A 9 62.32 27.48 12.94
C ARG A 9 60.98 27.87 12.33
N ILE A 10 60.07 26.91 12.21
CA ILE A 10 58.67 27.15 11.84
C ILE A 10 57.96 27.73 13.07
N ARG A 11 57.52 28.99 13.01
CA ARG A 11 56.56 29.53 13.98
C ARG A 11 55.15 29.12 13.54
N LEU A 12 54.48 28.31 14.36
CA LEU A 12 53.06 28.05 14.27
C LEU A 12 52.30 29.23 14.89
N ASP A 13 51.82 30.15 14.05
CA ASP A 13 50.86 31.18 14.48
C ASP A 13 49.48 30.54 14.71
N MET A 14 49.13 30.31 15.99
CA MET A 14 47.82 29.82 16.44
C MET A 14 46.72 30.89 16.33
N ARG A 15 46.46 31.42 15.13
CA ARG A 15 45.44 32.48 14.93
C ARG A 15 44.26 32.20 13.98
N PRO A 16 44.09 31.07 13.28
CA PRO A 16 42.91 30.92 12.41
C PRO A 16 41.68 30.30 13.09
N ALA A 17 41.80 29.75 14.31
CA ALA A 17 40.70 28.97 14.92
C ALA A 17 39.52 29.83 15.42
N ALA A 18 39.75 31.09 15.79
CA ALA A 18 38.71 31.91 16.44
C ALA A 18 37.69 32.53 15.46
N ARG A 19 37.96 32.56 14.15
CA ARG A 19 37.05 33.15 13.14
C ARG A 19 36.12 32.14 12.47
N LEU A 20 36.39 30.84 12.63
CA LEU A 20 35.53 29.77 12.10
C LEU A 20 34.36 29.44 13.05
N ALA A 21 34.56 29.57 14.37
CA ALA A 21 33.52 29.26 15.35
C ALA A 21 32.32 30.21 15.28
N THR A 22 32.54 31.49 14.97
CA THR A 22 31.50 32.54 15.03
C THR A 22 30.52 32.54 13.85
N ARG A 23 30.84 31.85 12.74
CA ARG A 23 29.93 31.74 11.59
C ARG A 23 28.98 30.54 11.65
N LEU A 24 29.23 29.58 12.53
CA LEU A 24 28.38 28.40 12.69
C LEU A 24 27.14 28.66 13.56
N VAL A 25 27.17 29.66 14.45
CA VAL A 25 26.06 29.91 15.39
C VAL A 25 24.92 30.70 14.76
N LEU A 26 25.20 31.55 13.75
CA LEU A 26 24.16 32.36 13.09
C LEU A 26 23.36 31.60 11.99
N ALA A 27 23.83 30.44 11.54
CA ALA A 27 23.10 29.61 10.57
C ALA A 27 22.07 28.66 11.20
N ALA A 28 22.14 28.45 12.53
CA ALA A 28 21.24 27.53 13.23
C ALA A 28 19.91 28.19 13.68
N GLY A 29 19.84 29.53 13.71
CA GLY A 29 18.65 30.25 14.18
C GLY A 29 17.50 30.40 13.17
N PHE A 30 17.81 30.33 11.86
CA PHE A 30 16.80 30.53 10.81
C PHE A 30 16.16 29.23 10.28
N LEU A 31 16.65 28.05 10.69
CA LEU A 31 16.02 26.76 10.37
C LEU A 31 14.93 26.35 11.38
N ALA A 32 14.83 27.03 12.52
CA ALA A 32 13.91 26.65 13.60
C ALA A 32 12.53 27.34 13.53
N ALA A 33 12.29 28.24 12.57
CA ALA A 33 11.06 29.04 12.51
C ALA A 33 10.20 28.80 11.24
N GLY A 34 10.39 27.67 10.55
CA GLY A 34 9.73 27.38 9.27
C GLY A 34 8.92 26.08 9.17
N THR A 35 8.93 25.21 10.18
CA THR A 35 8.31 23.87 10.07
C THR A 35 7.06 23.68 10.93
N ALA A 36 6.40 24.75 11.36
CA ALA A 36 5.20 24.68 12.19
C ALA A 36 3.86 24.79 11.42
N LEU A 37 3.86 24.58 10.09
CA LEU A 37 2.64 24.57 9.27
C LEU A 37 2.71 23.51 8.16
N ALA A 38 2.97 22.26 8.51
CA ALA A 38 2.80 21.13 7.56
C ALA A 38 2.69 19.77 8.25
N SER A 39 1.77 19.60 9.20
CA SER A 39 1.36 18.25 9.62
C SER A 39 -0.05 18.24 10.21
N ALA A 40 -1.00 18.82 9.48
CA ALA A 40 -2.41 18.48 9.62
C ALA A 40 -2.88 17.75 8.36
N TRP A 41 -2.04 16.85 7.82
CA TRP A 41 -2.53 15.80 6.95
C TRP A 41 -2.88 14.67 7.90
N SER A 42 -4.16 14.50 8.18
CA SER A 42 -4.64 13.26 8.79
C SER A 42 -4.37 12.14 7.77
N PHE A 43 -3.16 11.59 7.83
CA PHE A 43 -2.83 10.37 7.09
C PHE A 43 -3.78 9.32 7.63
N GLY A 44 -4.85 9.01 6.89
CA GLY A 44 -5.64 7.84 7.17
C GLY A 44 -4.71 6.63 7.23
N ASN A 45 -5.00 5.68 8.12
CA ASN A 45 -4.15 4.52 8.28
C ASN A 45 -4.19 3.72 6.98
N VAL A 46 -3.01 3.45 6.40
CA VAL A 46 -2.90 2.61 5.20
C VAL A 46 -3.42 1.22 5.57
N TYR A 47 -4.43 0.76 4.84
CA TYR A 47 -4.96 -0.59 4.94
C TYR A 47 -4.39 -1.43 3.82
N GLN A 48 -3.81 -2.57 4.15
CA GLN A 48 -3.32 -3.55 3.18
C GLN A 48 -3.58 -4.94 3.72
N GLU A 49 -4.40 -5.70 3.02
CA GLU A 49 -4.75 -7.06 3.41
C GLU A 49 -4.66 -8.02 2.23
N LYS A 50 -4.29 -9.26 2.54
CA LYS A 50 -4.20 -10.35 1.57
C LYS A 50 -4.99 -11.54 2.05
N VAL A 51 -5.76 -12.12 1.14
CA VAL A 51 -6.55 -13.32 1.41
C VAL A 51 -6.30 -14.36 0.33
N ASN A 52 -6.24 -15.62 0.74
CA ASN A 52 -6.20 -16.75 -0.17
C ASN A 52 -7.35 -17.71 0.13
N ARG A 53 -7.78 -18.42 -0.90
CA ARG A 53 -8.80 -19.45 -0.78
C ARG A 53 -8.57 -20.55 -1.80
N PHE A 54 -8.58 -21.79 -1.31
CA PHE A 54 -8.76 -22.95 -2.16
C PHE A 54 -10.24 -23.12 -2.47
N CYS A 55 -10.56 -23.22 -3.75
CA CYS A 55 -11.92 -23.35 -4.23
C CYS A 55 -12.15 -24.83 -4.58
N THR A 56 -13.08 -25.47 -3.87
CA THR A 56 -13.44 -26.87 -4.07
C THR A 56 -14.54 -26.95 -5.10
N SER A 57 -14.24 -27.20 -6.38
CA SER A 57 -15.20 -27.61 -7.42
C SER A 57 -16.61 -26.98 -7.38
N THR A 58 -16.73 -25.72 -6.96
CA THR A 58 -17.99 -24.99 -6.84
C THR A 58 -18.00 -23.88 -7.88
N PRO A 59 -19.17 -23.60 -8.48
CA PRO A 59 -19.30 -22.53 -9.48
C PRO A 59 -19.08 -21.14 -8.87
N GLU A 60 -19.25 -21.03 -7.55
CA GLU A 60 -18.97 -19.83 -6.78
C GLU A 60 -17.97 -20.15 -5.65
N CYS A 61 -17.02 -19.25 -5.44
CA CYS A 61 -16.04 -19.33 -4.37
C CYS A 61 -15.85 -17.93 -3.78
N ALA A 62 -16.02 -17.81 -2.46
CA ALA A 62 -15.93 -16.53 -1.78
C ALA A 62 -14.90 -16.57 -0.63
N LYS A 63 -14.28 -15.42 -0.38
CA LYS A 63 -13.39 -15.23 0.77
C LYS A 63 -13.52 -13.81 1.31
N ALA A 64 -13.78 -13.70 2.60
CA ALA A 64 -13.81 -12.44 3.31
C ALA A 64 -12.40 -11.92 3.62
N PHE A 65 -12.21 -10.61 3.44
CA PHE A 65 -11.15 -9.81 4.06
C PHE A 65 -11.53 -9.49 5.51
N PRO A 66 -10.57 -9.05 6.34
CA PRO A 66 -10.87 -8.48 7.65
C PRO A 66 -11.86 -7.32 7.53
N ASP A 67 -12.80 -7.24 8.48
CA ASP A 67 -13.86 -6.24 8.47
C ASP A 67 -13.33 -4.81 8.56
N VAL A 68 -14.09 -3.86 8.00
CA VAL A 68 -13.84 -2.45 8.27
C VAL A 68 -14.23 -2.15 9.73
N PRO A 69 -13.31 -1.66 10.58
CA PRO A 69 -13.60 -1.41 11.98
C PRO A 69 -14.76 -0.43 12.19
N ALA A 70 -15.45 -0.58 13.32
CA ALA A 70 -16.48 0.36 13.74
C ALA A 70 -15.94 1.80 13.79
N GLY A 71 -16.73 2.76 13.31
CA GLY A 71 -16.35 4.17 13.26
C GLY A 71 -15.27 4.53 12.23
N LYS A 72 -14.86 3.57 11.39
CA LYS A 72 -13.93 3.80 10.27
C LYS A 72 -14.62 3.63 8.93
N VAL A 73 -14.23 4.44 7.96
CA VAL A 73 -14.58 4.26 6.55
C VAL A 73 -13.31 3.93 5.80
N MET A 74 -13.38 2.95 4.91
CA MET A 74 -12.24 2.57 4.07
C MET A 74 -12.45 3.08 2.65
N GLN A 75 -11.53 3.89 2.15
CA GLN A 75 -11.41 4.15 0.72
C GLN A 75 -10.56 3.06 0.10
N VAL A 76 -11.15 2.17 -0.70
CA VAL A 76 -10.36 1.22 -1.49
C VAL A 76 -9.60 2.01 -2.54
N ARG A 77 -8.32 1.73 -2.73
CA ARG A 77 -7.44 2.38 -3.72
C ARG A 77 -6.96 1.42 -4.80
N HIS A 78 -6.72 0.17 -4.41
CA HIS A 78 -6.21 -0.84 -5.33
C HIS A 78 -6.70 -2.23 -4.92
N PHE A 79 -7.09 -3.01 -5.92
CA PHE A 79 -7.50 -4.40 -5.76
C PHE A 79 -6.87 -5.25 -6.85
N SER A 80 -6.27 -6.37 -6.46
CA SER A 80 -5.70 -7.33 -7.39
C SER A 80 -5.99 -8.75 -6.93
N CYS A 81 -6.32 -9.63 -7.86
CA CYS A 81 -6.48 -11.05 -7.62
C CYS A 81 -5.69 -11.86 -8.62
N GLY A 82 -4.89 -12.79 -8.14
CA GLY A 82 -4.39 -13.91 -8.90
C GLY A 82 -5.32 -15.12 -8.77
N LEU A 83 -5.50 -15.87 -9.85
CA LEU A 83 -6.30 -17.09 -9.85
C LEU A 83 -5.57 -18.20 -10.59
N VAL A 84 -5.59 -19.40 -10.03
CA VAL A 84 -5.13 -20.62 -10.71
C VAL A 84 -6.33 -21.24 -11.41
N ALA A 85 -6.36 -21.16 -12.74
CA ALA A 85 -7.43 -21.71 -13.56
C ALA A 85 -6.86 -22.40 -14.79
N ALA A 86 -7.26 -23.66 -15.03
CA ALA A 86 -6.84 -24.40 -16.22
C ALA A 86 -7.10 -23.64 -17.53
N ASP A 87 -8.18 -22.84 -17.58
CA ASP A 87 -8.49 -21.92 -18.68
C ASP A 87 -9.08 -20.60 -18.14
N ALA A 88 -8.54 -19.46 -18.57
CA ALA A 88 -9.06 -18.13 -18.25
C ALA A 88 -10.50 -17.92 -18.70
N ARG A 89 -10.90 -18.50 -19.84
CA ARG A 89 -12.23 -18.29 -20.44
C ARG A 89 -13.37 -18.80 -19.56
N GLN A 90 -13.04 -19.63 -18.57
CA GLN A 90 -13.99 -20.17 -17.60
C GLN A 90 -14.25 -19.22 -16.42
N THR A 91 -13.37 -18.25 -16.21
CA THR A 91 -13.60 -17.16 -15.26
C THR A 91 -14.63 -16.23 -15.88
N ARG A 92 -15.87 -16.27 -15.39
CA ARG A 92 -16.92 -15.39 -15.88
C ARG A 92 -16.79 -14.02 -15.24
N GLN A 93 -16.66 -13.98 -13.91
CA GLN A 93 -16.67 -12.74 -13.14
C GLN A 93 -15.89 -12.87 -11.84
N ILE A 94 -15.22 -11.79 -11.46
CA ILE A 94 -14.76 -11.54 -10.09
C ILE A 94 -15.45 -10.27 -9.65
N TYR A 95 -15.95 -10.23 -8.43
CA TYR A 95 -16.56 -9.03 -7.87
C TYR A 95 -16.32 -8.96 -6.37
N LEU A 96 -16.48 -7.76 -5.82
CA LEU A 96 -16.48 -7.54 -4.38
C LEU A 96 -17.93 -7.50 -3.89
N ARG A 97 -18.26 -8.32 -2.91
CA ARG A 97 -19.54 -8.28 -2.19
C ARG A 97 -19.31 -7.60 -0.86
N LEU A 98 -20.02 -6.51 -0.62
CA LEU A 98 -19.97 -5.77 0.64
C LEU A 98 -21.26 -6.07 1.41
N THR A 99 -21.13 -6.52 2.64
CA THR A 99 -22.30 -6.79 3.50
C THR A 99 -22.18 -6.01 4.79
N SER A 100 -23.10 -5.07 5.00
CA SER A 100 -23.21 -4.30 6.24
C SER A 100 -23.67 -5.20 7.37
N ARG A 101 -22.94 -5.25 8.48
CA ARG A 101 -23.37 -6.01 9.67
C ARG A 101 -24.50 -5.34 10.42
N LYS A 102 -24.68 -4.03 10.25
CA LYS A 102 -25.74 -3.26 10.90
C LYS A 102 -27.09 -3.42 10.21
N THR A 103 -27.09 -3.39 8.88
CA THR A 103 -28.32 -3.39 8.07
C THR A 103 -28.57 -4.70 7.35
N ALA A 104 -27.59 -5.62 7.32
CA ALA A 104 -27.57 -6.82 6.48
C ALA A 104 -27.69 -6.54 4.97
N GLU A 105 -27.63 -5.26 4.56
CA GLU A 105 -27.67 -4.85 3.17
C GLU A 105 -26.40 -5.32 2.46
N THR A 106 -26.59 -5.82 1.25
CA THR A 106 -25.50 -6.33 0.41
C THR A 106 -25.37 -5.49 -0.85
N MET A 107 -24.17 -5.00 -1.11
CA MET A 107 -23.81 -4.26 -2.31
C MET A 107 -22.80 -5.06 -3.13
N ILE A 108 -22.98 -5.08 -4.44
CA ILE A 108 -22.08 -5.76 -5.37
C ILE A 108 -21.26 -4.72 -6.13
N PHE A 109 -19.95 -4.77 -5.97
CA PHE A 109 -19.01 -3.92 -6.68
C PHE A 109 -18.36 -4.75 -7.78
N GLN A 110 -18.87 -4.53 -8.99
CA GLN A 110 -18.40 -5.16 -10.22
C GLN A 110 -17.85 -4.06 -11.13
N GLN A 111 -16.56 -3.80 -11.04
CA GLN A 111 -15.86 -2.99 -12.04
C GLN A 111 -15.37 -3.91 -13.18
N PRO A 112 -15.05 -3.37 -14.38
CA PRO A 112 -14.45 -4.14 -15.45
C PRO A 112 -13.04 -4.59 -15.04
N PHE A 113 -12.99 -5.69 -14.32
CA PHE A 113 -11.79 -6.41 -13.97
C PHE A 113 -11.21 -7.03 -15.24
N THR A 114 -10.11 -6.45 -15.72
CA THR A 114 -9.45 -6.96 -16.92
C THR A 114 -8.48 -8.05 -16.53
N LEU A 115 -8.60 -9.20 -17.19
CA LEU A 115 -7.65 -10.30 -17.04
C LEU A 115 -6.36 -9.92 -17.79
N LYS A 116 -5.30 -9.59 -17.06
CA LYS A 116 -4.12 -8.92 -17.63
C LYS A 116 -3.06 -9.85 -18.21
N ALA A 117 -2.79 -11.00 -17.59
CA ALA A 117 -1.73 -11.89 -18.08
C ALA A 117 -1.82 -13.32 -17.51
N LYS A 118 -1.29 -14.30 -18.26
CA LYS A 118 -0.90 -15.62 -17.76
C LYS A 118 0.54 -15.53 -17.27
N LEU A 119 0.79 -15.66 -15.96
CA LEU A 119 2.11 -15.33 -15.41
C LEU A 119 3.18 -16.41 -15.53
N ASP A 120 2.81 -17.68 -15.71
CA ASP A 120 3.77 -18.77 -15.92
C ASP A 120 3.00 -19.99 -16.44
N GLY A 121 3.70 -21.01 -16.96
CA GLY A 121 3.11 -22.28 -17.44
C GLY A 121 2.12 -22.99 -16.48
N ASN A 122 1.97 -22.49 -15.24
CA ASN A 122 1.12 -22.95 -14.15
C ASN A 122 -0.31 -22.38 -14.14
N ASN A 123 -0.85 -21.93 -15.28
CA ASN A 123 -2.28 -21.57 -15.38
C ASN A 123 -2.71 -20.46 -14.39
N TRP A 124 -1.78 -19.54 -14.10
CA TRP A 124 -1.99 -18.41 -13.21
C TRP A 124 -2.44 -17.19 -13.99
N TRP A 125 -3.55 -16.57 -13.60
CA TRP A 125 -4.11 -15.39 -14.25
C TRP A 125 -4.26 -14.25 -13.26
N VAL A 126 -4.06 -13.02 -13.72
CA VAL A 126 -4.15 -11.84 -12.86
C VAL A 126 -5.29 -10.94 -13.30
N VAL A 127 -6.06 -10.51 -12.32
CA VAL A 127 -7.12 -9.53 -12.43
C VAL A 127 -6.72 -8.33 -11.58
N GLU A 128 -6.71 -7.15 -12.18
CA GLU A 128 -6.41 -5.90 -11.47
C GLU A 128 -7.54 -4.90 -11.69
N GLY A 129 -7.88 -4.18 -10.63
CA GLY A 129 -8.75 -3.02 -10.67
C GLY A 129 -8.16 -1.90 -9.81
N ASN A 130 -8.43 -0.67 -10.22
CA ASN A 130 -8.21 0.52 -9.40
C ASN A 130 -9.57 1.04 -8.92
N PRO A 131 -10.22 0.35 -7.97
CA PRO A 131 -11.44 0.85 -7.38
C PRO A 131 -11.13 2.11 -6.58
N ASP A 132 -11.93 3.16 -6.75
CA ASP A 132 -11.91 4.36 -5.92
C ASP A 132 -13.31 4.55 -5.31
N PHE A 133 -13.69 3.60 -4.46
CA PHE A 133 -14.98 3.60 -3.77
C PHE A 133 -14.80 3.48 -2.25
N PHE A 134 -15.83 3.89 -1.52
CA PHE A 134 -15.84 3.89 -0.06
C PHE A 134 -16.62 2.70 0.47
N VAL A 135 -16.04 2.00 1.45
CA VAL A 135 -16.67 0.95 2.23
C VAL A 135 -17.06 1.53 3.59
N PRO A 136 -18.35 1.51 3.95
CA PRO A 136 -18.82 1.99 5.24
C PRO A 136 -18.21 1.22 6.43
N ALA A 137 -18.33 1.78 7.63
CA ALA A 137 -18.01 1.10 8.86
C ALA A 137 -18.84 -0.20 9.01
N ASP A 138 -18.33 -1.14 9.81
CA ASP A 138 -19.04 -2.38 10.16
C ASP A 138 -19.45 -3.22 8.94
N THR A 139 -18.68 -3.14 7.85
CA THR A 139 -18.95 -3.83 6.59
C THR A 139 -17.93 -4.94 6.38
N THR A 140 -18.43 -6.14 6.10
CA THR A 140 -17.62 -7.28 5.64
C THR A 140 -17.37 -7.12 4.14
N ILE A 141 -16.13 -7.30 3.72
CA ILE A 141 -15.74 -7.25 2.30
C ILE A 141 -15.39 -8.67 1.88
N GLU A 142 -16.09 -9.19 0.89
CA GLU A 142 -15.82 -10.51 0.33
C GLU A 142 -15.41 -10.38 -1.12
N VAL A 143 -14.32 -11.03 -1.50
CA VAL A 143 -14.10 -11.33 -2.92
C VAL A 143 -14.91 -12.55 -3.28
N VAL A 144 -15.70 -12.43 -4.33
CA VAL A 144 -16.48 -13.53 -4.89
C VAL A 144 -16.01 -13.78 -6.30
N TYR A 145 -15.66 -15.03 -6.56
CA TYR A 145 -15.37 -15.56 -7.86
C TYR A 145 -16.58 -16.34 -8.36
N SER A 146 -17.00 -16.08 -9.59
CA SER A 146 -18.02 -16.85 -10.31
C SER A 146 -17.46 -17.34 -11.65
N GLY A 147 -17.56 -18.65 -11.88
CA GLY A 147 -17.10 -19.26 -13.12
C GLY A 147 -17.96 -20.45 -13.53
N SER A 148 -17.75 -20.91 -14.77
CA SER A 148 -18.36 -22.15 -15.24
C SER A 148 -17.37 -23.30 -15.10
N GLY A 149 -17.66 -24.24 -14.21
CA GLY A 149 -16.89 -25.47 -14.03
C GLY A 149 -15.89 -25.44 -12.86
N THR A 150 -15.24 -26.59 -12.65
CA THR A 150 -14.52 -26.98 -11.43
C THR A 150 -13.02 -26.68 -11.44
N LEU A 151 -12.56 -25.71 -12.22
CA LEU A 151 -11.14 -25.60 -12.58
C LEU A 151 -10.39 -24.42 -11.96
N VAL A 152 -11.07 -23.53 -11.21
CA VAL A 152 -10.37 -22.61 -10.32
C VAL A 152 -10.09 -23.33 -9.02
N THR A 153 -8.80 -23.58 -8.76
CA THR A 153 -8.35 -24.32 -7.58
C THR A 153 -7.91 -23.39 -6.46
N ARG A 154 -7.45 -22.19 -6.81
CA ARG A 154 -6.95 -21.21 -5.87
C ARG A 154 -7.19 -19.79 -6.36
N VAL A 155 -7.56 -18.92 -5.43
CA VAL A 155 -7.66 -17.47 -5.62
C VAL A 155 -6.84 -16.79 -4.53
N ASP A 156 -5.97 -15.87 -4.92
CA ASP A 156 -5.13 -15.05 -4.06
C ASP A 156 -5.41 -13.57 -4.35
N CYS A 157 -6.05 -12.88 -3.42
CA CYS A 157 -6.44 -11.48 -3.59
C CYS A 157 -5.74 -10.58 -2.58
N ALA A 158 -5.45 -9.37 -3.04
CA ALA A 158 -4.93 -8.28 -2.22
C ALA A 158 -5.85 -7.06 -2.39
N LEU A 159 -6.17 -6.43 -1.27
CA LEU A 159 -6.93 -5.20 -1.21
C LEU A 159 -6.12 -4.17 -0.43
N SER A 160 -6.05 -2.96 -0.95
CA SER A 160 -5.40 -1.86 -0.26
C SER A 160 -6.20 -0.58 -0.38
N GLY A 161 -6.06 0.26 0.64
CA GLY A 161 -6.86 1.46 0.79
C GLY A 161 -6.39 2.33 1.94
N ILE A 162 -7.25 3.28 2.29
CA ILE A 162 -7.02 4.23 3.38
C ILE A 162 -8.19 4.13 4.34
N LEU A 163 -7.91 3.84 5.62
CA LEU A 163 -8.89 3.92 6.70
C LEU A 163 -8.90 5.33 7.28
N SER A 164 -10.09 5.94 7.29
CA SER A 164 -10.34 7.25 7.88
C SER A 164 -11.48 7.16 8.89
N ASN A 165 -11.65 8.16 9.73
CA ASN A 165 -12.82 8.22 10.61
C ASN A 165 -14.07 8.43 9.76
N ALA A 166 -15.18 7.78 10.12
CA ALA A 166 -16.49 8.15 9.61
C ALA A 166 -16.76 9.60 10.06
N GLY A 167 -16.87 10.52 9.09
CA GLY A 167 -17.21 11.93 9.33
C GLY A 167 -18.65 12.10 9.76
#